data_AF-A0A645I917-F1
#
_entry.id   AF-A0A645I917-F1
#
_cell.length_a   1.000
_cell.length_b   1.000
_cell.length_c   1.000
_cell.angle_alpha   90.00
_cell.angle_beta   90.00
_cell.angle_gamma   90.00
#
_symmetry.space_group_name_H-M   'P 1'
#
loop_
_entity.id
_entity.type
_entity.pdbx_description
1 polymer ?
#
loop_
_entity_poly.entity_id
_entity_poly.type
_entity_poly.pdbx_seq_one_letter_code
_entity_poly.pdbx_strand_id
1 'polypeptide(L)'
;MNALGDGVDSNGSIVMTGGQVYVSGPTNDGNGALDYDRSFEISGGELIAAGSSGMAQVPSSSSTQSSILMYFSKAQAAETTIVLADSNGAELLKFSPENTFSSLAMSHSEFKVGQSYSLYANGVLVVTFSLGSNVTYVNESGVTTAQGMGGMGFPGGVRVPTR
;
A
#
# COMPACT_ATOMS: atom_id res chain seq x y z
N MET A 1 18.18 -2.69 -1.21
CA MET A 1 18.49 -1.55 -2.11
C MET A 1 18.06 -0.33 -1.33
N ASN A 2 19.01 0.40 -0.73
CA ASN A 2 18.74 1.42 0.28
C ASN A 2 18.60 2.77 -0.42
N ALA A 3 17.36 3.20 -0.69
CA ALA A 3 17.12 4.47 -1.36
C ALA A 3 16.92 5.58 -0.32
N LEU A 4 17.92 6.45 -0.18
CA LEU A 4 17.81 7.75 0.50
C LEU A 4 17.04 8.79 -0.37
N GLY A 5 16.36 8.32 -1.42
CA GLY A 5 15.42 8.99 -2.33
C GLY A 5 14.29 8.02 -2.71
N ASP A 6 13.29 8.45 -3.48
CA ASP A 6 12.11 7.63 -3.82
C ASP A 6 12.50 6.29 -4.47
N GLY A 7 11.96 5.18 -3.98
CA GLY A 7 12.48 3.83 -4.29
C GLY A 7 12.19 3.34 -5.71
N VAL A 8 11.14 3.86 -6.33
CA VAL A 8 10.89 3.79 -7.77
C VAL A 8 10.62 5.21 -8.25
N ASP A 9 11.69 5.93 -8.61
CA ASP A 9 11.65 7.27 -9.21
C ASP A 9 11.43 7.12 -10.72
N SER A 10 10.21 7.42 -11.19
CA SER A 10 9.92 7.60 -12.61
C SER A 10 9.16 8.91 -12.80
N ASN A 11 9.81 9.89 -13.44
CA ASN A 11 9.22 11.15 -13.91
C ASN A 11 8.19 10.96 -15.08
N GLY A 12 7.46 9.84 -15.10
CA GLY A 12 6.56 9.39 -16.17
C GLY A 12 5.70 8.20 -15.73
N SER A 13 4.95 7.59 -16.66
CA SER A 13 4.15 6.40 -16.33
C SER A 13 5.01 5.14 -16.14
N ILE A 14 4.72 4.35 -15.10
CA ILE A 14 5.35 3.06 -14.85
C ILE A 14 4.46 1.96 -15.43
N VAL A 15 5.06 0.98 -16.13
CA VAL A 15 4.36 -0.24 -16.60
C VAL A 15 5.11 -1.45 -16.07
N MET A 16 4.43 -2.31 -15.31
CA MET A 16 4.98 -3.55 -14.77
C MET A 16 4.18 -4.75 -15.27
N THR A 17 4.81 -5.59 -16.08
CA THR A 17 4.17 -6.79 -16.67
C THR A 17 4.63 -8.10 -16.03
N GLY A 18 5.60 -8.06 -15.11
CA GLY A 18 6.18 -9.22 -14.44
C GLY A 18 7.39 -8.85 -13.59
N GLY A 19 8.00 -9.85 -12.94
CA GLY A 19 9.15 -9.65 -12.03
C GLY A 19 8.73 -9.36 -10.59
N GLN A 20 9.72 -9.06 -9.74
CA GLN A 20 9.52 -8.71 -8.34
C GLN A 20 10.18 -7.35 -8.07
N VAL A 21 9.44 -6.43 -7.46
CA VAL A 21 9.92 -5.11 -7.05
C VAL A 21 9.72 -4.95 -5.56
N TYR A 22 10.82 -4.63 -4.88
CA TYR A 22 10.84 -4.41 -3.44
C TYR A 22 11.44 -3.04 -3.11
N VAL A 23 10.67 -2.23 -2.38
CA VAL A 23 11.09 -0.92 -1.89
C VAL A 23 10.96 -0.87 -0.37
N SER A 24 11.98 -0.33 0.30
CA SER A 24 11.96 -0.02 1.73
C SER A 24 12.48 1.38 1.97
N GLY A 25 11.56 2.31 2.20
CA GLY A 25 11.81 3.75 2.29
C GLY A 25 10.89 4.52 1.35
N PRO A 26 10.81 5.85 1.51
CA PRO A 26 11.51 6.67 2.49
C PRO A 26 10.87 6.59 3.88
N THR A 27 11.60 7.02 4.91
CA THR A 27 11.09 7.13 6.29
C THR A 27 10.44 8.48 6.60
N ASN A 28 10.57 9.46 5.70
CA ASN A 28 10.02 10.81 5.86
C ASN A 28 8.74 10.97 5.05
N ASP A 29 7.82 11.82 5.51
CA ASP A 29 6.52 12.05 4.86
C ASP A 29 6.58 12.91 3.60
N GLY A 30 7.74 13.49 3.26
CA GLY A 30 7.90 14.37 2.10
C GLY A 30 8.01 13.62 0.77
N ASN A 31 8.26 12.33 0.83
CA ASN A 31 8.64 11.47 -0.30
C ASN A 31 7.82 10.17 -0.27
N GLY A 32 7.59 9.55 -1.43
CA GLY A 32 6.79 8.33 -1.59
C GLY A 32 7.66 7.11 -1.85
N ALA A 33 7.24 5.93 -1.37
CA ALA A 33 7.93 4.68 -1.73
C ALA A 33 7.78 4.37 -3.23
N LEU A 34 6.64 4.79 -3.79
CA LEU A 34 6.38 4.86 -5.23
C LEU A 34 6.13 6.34 -5.54
N ASP A 35 6.84 6.88 -6.51
CA ASP A 35 6.62 8.24 -6.99
C ASP A 35 6.47 8.22 -8.52
N TYR A 36 5.26 8.55 -8.97
CA TYR A 36 4.94 8.64 -10.39
C TYR A 36 3.95 9.79 -10.66
N ASP A 37 4.25 10.59 -11.67
CA ASP A 37 3.46 11.79 -12.01
C ASP A 37 2.12 11.49 -12.71
N ARG A 38 1.98 10.30 -13.31
CA ARG A 38 0.84 9.98 -14.20
C ARG A 38 0.11 8.71 -13.81
N SER A 39 0.63 7.56 -14.22
CA SER A 39 0.00 6.26 -13.96
C SER A 39 1.04 5.20 -13.67
N PHE A 40 0.68 4.25 -12.84
CA PHE A 40 1.40 3.01 -12.66
C PHE A 40 0.44 1.89 -13.04
N GLU A 41 0.63 1.34 -14.23
CA GLU A 41 -0.13 0.19 -14.73
C GLU A 41 0.61 -1.10 -14.41
N ILE A 42 -0.02 -1.98 -13.61
CA ILE A 42 0.52 -3.29 -13.29
C ILE A 42 -0.38 -4.40 -13.83
N SER A 43 0.22 -5.34 -14.56
CA SER A 43 -0.49 -6.49 -15.16
C SER A 43 0.13 -7.84 -14.82
N GLY A 44 1.24 -7.87 -14.08
CA GLY A 44 1.90 -9.11 -13.64
C GLY A 44 3.04 -8.84 -12.67
N GLY A 45 3.39 -9.86 -11.88
CA GLY A 45 4.51 -9.83 -10.94
C GLY A 45 4.10 -9.48 -9.51
N GLU A 46 5.11 -9.20 -8.69
CA GLU A 46 4.97 -8.87 -7.27
C GLU A 46 5.57 -7.49 -7.00
N LEU A 47 4.78 -6.61 -6.37
CA LEU A 47 5.23 -5.31 -5.91
C LEU A 47 5.01 -5.21 -4.40
N ILE A 48 6.06 -4.84 -3.68
CA ILE A 48 5.97 -4.47 -2.26
C ILE A 48 6.76 -3.18 -2.07
N ALA A 49 6.08 -2.14 -1.57
CA ALA A 49 6.71 -0.87 -1.24
C ALA A 49 6.33 -0.46 0.19
N ALA A 50 7.32 -0.50 1.07
CA ALA A 50 7.20 -0.07 2.46
C ALA A 50 7.79 1.34 2.61
N GLY A 51 7.09 2.25 3.27
CA GLY A 51 7.55 3.62 3.45
C GLY A 51 6.72 4.42 4.44
N SER A 52 6.84 5.74 4.40
CA SER A 52 6.01 6.69 5.15
C SER A 52 4.58 6.75 4.58
N SER A 53 3.63 7.14 5.42
CA SER A 53 2.21 7.23 5.02
C SER A 53 1.88 8.54 4.31
N GLY A 54 2.67 9.61 4.50
CA GLY A 54 2.32 10.95 4.05
C GLY A 54 2.09 11.09 2.54
N MET A 55 2.88 10.36 1.75
CA MET A 55 2.84 10.38 0.27
C MET A 55 2.72 8.96 -0.30
N ALA A 56 2.11 8.05 0.45
CA ALA A 56 2.01 6.65 0.04
C ALA A 56 1.10 6.49 -1.19
N GLN A 57 1.66 5.91 -2.26
CA GLN A 57 0.93 5.57 -3.47
C GLN A 57 0.94 4.07 -3.72
N VAL A 58 0.03 3.63 -4.58
CA VAL A 58 -0.16 2.24 -5.01
C VAL A 58 -0.44 2.24 -6.52
N PRO A 59 -0.25 1.13 -7.26
CA PRO A 59 -0.58 1.11 -8.67
C PRO A 59 -2.01 1.58 -8.99
N SER A 60 -2.18 2.17 -10.16
CA SER A 60 -3.41 2.82 -10.60
C SER A 60 -4.55 1.81 -10.68
N SER A 61 -5.78 2.24 -10.38
CA SER A 61 -6.96 1.37 -10.38
C SER A 61 -7.35 0.82 -11.76
N SER A 62 -6.85 1.44 -12.84
CA SER A 62 -6.89 0.96 -14.22
C SER A 62 -6.06 -0.31 -14.47
N SER A 63 -5.16 -0.66 -13.55
CA SER A 63 -4.33 -1.86 -13.62
C SER A 63 -5.19 -3.13 -13.67
N THR A 64 -4.71 -4.15 -14.37
CA THR A 64 -5.39 -5.45 -14.41
C THR A 64 -5.07 -6.32 -13.19
N GLN A 65 -4.00 -6.00 -12.47
CA GLN A 65 -3.62 -6.66 -11.22
C GLN A 65 -4.04 -5.81 -10.01
N SER A 66 -4.70 -6.45 -9.04
CA SER A 66 -5.19 -5.76 -7.84
C SER A 66 -4.05 -5.34 -6.91
N SER A 67 -4.28 -4.27 -6.16
CA SER A 67 -3.32 -3.70 -5.23
C SER A 67 -3.97 -3.30 -3.90
N ILE A 68 -3.14 -3.31 -2.86
CA ILE A 68 -3.52 -3.05 -1.48
C ILE A 68 -2.63 -1.92 -0.97
N LEU A 69 -3.21 -0.95 -0.28
CA LEU A 69 -2.45 0.05 0.47
C LEU A 69 -2.83 -0.03 1.94
N MET A 70 -1.92 -0.59 2.75
CA MET A 70 -2.06 -0.68 4.19
C MET A 70 -1.44 0.55 4.85
N TYR A 71 -2.16 1.14 5.80
CA TYR A 71 -1.67 2.19 6.68
C TYR A 71 -1.61 1.67 8.12
N PHE A 72 -0.53 2.00 8.82
CA PHE A 72 -0.39 1.77 10.24
C PHE A 72 -0.57 3.09 11.00
N SER A 73 -1.32 3.03 12.09
CA SER A 73 -1.49 4.13 13.06
C SER A 73 -0.20 4.52 13.76
N LYS A 74 0.79 3.61 13.79
CA LYS A 74 2.14 3.83 14.32
C LYS A 74 3.17 3.23 13.37
N ALA A 75 4.32 3.89 13.26
CA ALA A 75 5.44 3.34 12.51
C ALA A 75 5.86 1.98 13.07
N GLN A 76 6.05 1.03 12.15
CA GLN A 76 6.62 -0.28 12.40
C GLN A 76 8.15 -0.19 12.35
N ALA A 77 8.81 -1.01 13.18
CA ALA A 77 10.26 -1.06 13.21
C ALA A 77 10.82 -1.68 11.91
N ALA A 78 12.04 -1.29 11.53
CA ALA A 78 12.81 -2.03 10.55
C ALA A 78 12.93 -3.51 10.95
N GLU A 79 13.11 -4.38 9.96
CA GLU A 79 13.18 -5.84 10.07
C GLU A 79 11.91 -6.51 10.62
N THR A 80 10.80 -5.77 10.77
CA THR A 80 9.49 -6.36 11.08
C THR A 80 9.08 -7.28 9.94
N THR A 81 8.95 -8.57 10.24
CA THR A 81 8.52 -9.56 9.25
C THR A 81 7.04 -9.39 8.98
N ILE A 82 6.71 -9.00 7.75
CA ILE A 82 5.34 -8.91 7.26
C ILE A 82 5.00 -10.16 6.46
N VAL A 83 3.83 -10.71 6.73
CA VAL A 83 3.24 -11.80 5.95
C VAL A 83 1.83 -11.43 5.55
N LEU A 84 1.49 -11.60 4.28
CA LEU A 84 0.12 -11.55 3.80
C LEU A 84 -0.28 -12.96 3.36
N ALA A 85 -1.34 -13.49 3.96
CA ALA A 85 -1.87 -14.81 3.66
C ALA A 85 -3.29 -14.74 3.08
N ASP A 86 -3.66 -15.74 2.29
CA ASP A 86 -5.03 -15.92 1.79
C ASP A 86 -5.97 -16.52 2.86
N SER A 87 -7.24 -16.73 2.51
CA SER A 87 -8.23 -17.33 3.40
C SER A 87 -7.96 -18.79 3.78
N ASN A 88 -7.08 -19.49 3.05
CA ASN A 88 -6.67 -20.86 3.35
C ASN A 88 -5.43 -20.89 4.26
N GLY A 89 -4.85 -19.72 4.58
CA GLY A 89 -3.61 -19.60 5.34
C GLY A 89 -2.36 -19.80 4.48
N ALA A 90 -2.47 -19.81 3.15
CA ALA A 90 -1.31 -19.84 2.27
C ALA A 90 -0.62 -18.47 2.27
N GLU A 91 0.68 -18.43 2.59
CA GLU A 91 1.48 -17.21 2.52
C GLU A 91 1.64 -16.79 1.05
N LEU A 92 1.14 -15.60 0.70
CA LEU A 92 1.28 -15.02 -0.64
C LEU A 92 2.49 -14.09 -0.70
N LEU A 93 2.70 -13.28 0.34
CA LEU A 93 3.82 -12.36 0.44
C LEU A 93 4.52 -12.54 1.77
N LYS A 94 5.84 -12.43 1.78
CA LYS A 94 6.66 -12.42 2.99
C LYS A 94 7.90 -11.53 2.81
N PHE A 95 8.05 -10.51 3.65
CA PHE A 95 9.13 -9.55 3.53
C PHE A 95 9.46 -8.86 4.85
N SER A 96 10.67 -8.30 4.94
CA SER A 96 11.16 -7.55 6.11
C SER A 96 11.75 -6.21 5.65
N PRO A 97 11.06 -5.07 5.86
CA PRO A 97 11.57 -3.74 5.53
C PRO A 97 12.88 -3.39 6.23
N GLU A 98 13.92 -3.05 5.44
CA GLU A 98 15.22 -2.58 5.95
C GLU A 98 15.09 -1.26 6.75
N ASN A 99 14.04 -0.47 6.48
CA ASN A 99 13.73 0.81 7.11
C ASN A 99 12.41 0.76 7.89
N THR A 100 12.25 1.66 8.87
CA THR A 100 10.97 1.89 9.55
C THR A 100 9.90 2.35 8.55
N PHE A 101 8.66 1.92 8.72
CA PHE A 101 7.59 2.20 7.77
C PHE A 101 6.25 2.39 8.48
N SER A 102 5.36 3.17 7.90
CA SER A 102 3.97 3.32 8.35
C SER A 102 2.95 3.02 7.26
N SER A 103 3.39 2.71 6.04
CA SER A 103 2.55 2.21 4.96
C SER A 103 3.17 1.03 4.22
N LEU A 104 2.32 0.20 3.60
CA LEU A 104 2.71 -0.87 2.68
C LEU A 104 1.81 -0.84 1.45
N ALA A 105 2.38 -0.51 0.29
CA ALA A 105 1.74 -0.72 -0.99
C ALA A 105 2.13 -2.12 -1.50
N MET A 106 1.14 -2.94 -1.85
CA MET A 106 1.34 -4.33 -2.25
C MET A 106 0.52 -4.64 -3.50
N SER A 107 1.08 -5.41 -4.42
CA SER A 107 0.35 -6.00 -5.55
C SER A 107 0.92 -7.36 -5.87
N HIS A 108 0.06 -8.32 -6.18
CA HIS A 108 0.46 -9.68 -6.50
C HIS A 108 -0.51 -10.28 -7.52
N SER A 109 -0.02 -11.11 -8.43
CA SER A 109 -0.85 -11.72 -9.50
C SER A 109 -1.96 -12.64 -8.98
N GLU A 110 -1.84 -13.12 -7.74
CA GLU A 110 -2.86 -13.96 -7.10
C GLU A 110 -3.91 -13.17 -6.31
N PHE A 111 -3.80 -11.85 -6.23
CA PHE A 111 -4.83 -11.03 -5.62
C PHE A 111 -6.11 -11.05 -6.46
N LYS A 112 -7.24 -11.31 -5.79
CA LYS A 112 -8.55 -11.49 -6.41
C LYS A 112 -9.57 -10.67 -5.65
N VAL A 113 -10.29 -9.82 -6.37
CA VAL A 113 -11.44 -9.08 -5.84
C VAL A 113 -12.48 -10.06 -5.29
N GLY A 114 -13.02 -9.75 -4.12
CA GLY A 114 -13.98 -10.57 -3.38
C GLY A 114 -13.36 -11.64 -2.50
N GLN A 115 -12.03 -11.84 -2.52
CA GLN A 115 -11.35 -12.76 -1.61
C GLN A 115 -10.87 -12.07 -0.34
N SER A 116 -10.68 -12.87 0.71
CA SER A 116 -10.22 -12.42 2.02
C SER A 116 -8.74 -12.72 2.24
N TYR A 117 -8.07 -11.80 2.94
CA TYR A 117 -6.65 -11.84 3.21
C TYR A 117 -6.38 -11.41 4.65
N SER A 118 -5.27 -11.91 5.21
CA SER A 118 -4.83 -11.61 6.56
C SER A 118 -3.40 -11.12 6.54
N LEU A 119 -3.17 -9.95 7.14
CA LEU A 119 -1.85 -9.35 7.31
C LEU A 119 -1.33 -9.64 8.71
N TYR A 120 -0.09 -10.11 8.79
CA TYR A 120 0.61 -10.41 10.02
C TYR A 120 1.90 -9.58 10.12
N ALA A 121 2.23 -9.16 11.33
CA ALA A 121 3.50 -8.52 11.67
C ALA A 121 4.19 -9.33 12.78
N ASN A 122 5.40 -9.81 12.53
CA ASN A 122 6.14 -10.72 13.42
C ASN A 122 5.30 -11.92 13.90
N GLY A 123 4.47 -12.47 13.01
CA GLY A 123 3.58 -13.59 13.31
C GLY A 123 2.31 -13.24 14.09
N VAL A 124 2.10 -11.97 14.46
CA VAL A 124 0.87 -11.49 15.11
C VAL A 124 -0.10 -10.99 14.04
N LEU A 125 -1.35 -11.46 14.08
CA LEU A 125 -2.40 -10.98 13.19
C LEU A 125 -2.64 -9.48 13.44
N VAL A 126 -2.51 -8.68 12.38
CA VAL A 126 -2.79 -7.24 12.41
C VAL A 126 -4.23 -6.98 11.99
N VAL A 127 -4.63 -7.55 10.84
CA VAL A 127 -5.95 -7.32 10.26
C VAL A 127 -6.34 -8.45 9.31
N THR A 128 -7.64 -8.73 9.23
CA THR A 128 -8.26 -9.53 8.17
C THR A 128 -9.25 -8.67 7.41
N PHE A 129 -9.20 -8.71 6.09
CA PHE A 129 -10.04 -7.87 5.22
C PHE A 129 -10.33 -8.57 3.89
N SER A 130 -11.32 -8.08 3.14
CA SER A 130 -11.61 -8.56 1.79
C SER A 130 -11.24 -7.51 0.76
N LEU A 131 -10.69 -7.94 -0.39
CA LEU A 131 -10.41 -7.05 -1.50
C LEU A 131 -11.73 -6.58 -2.13
N GLY A 132 -12.07 -5.31 -1.96
CA GLY A 132 -13.33 -4.76 -2.46
C GLY A 132 -13.28 -4.31 -3.92
N SER A 133 -12.10 -3.92 -4.40
CA SER A 133 -11.88 -3.47 -5.78
C SER A 133 -10.41 -3.66 -6.19
N ASN A 134 -10.05 -3.24 -7.40
CA ASN A 134 -8.66 -3.27 -7.87
C ASN A 134 -7.69 -2.50 -6.96
N VAL A 135 -8.15 -1.49 -6.23
CA VAL A 135 -7.38 -0.86 -5.15
C VAL A 135 -8.17 -0.95 -3.86
N THR A 136 -7.56 -1.54 -2.84
CA THR A 136 -8.17 -1.64 -1.50
C THR A 136 -7.28 -0.95 -0.48
N TYR A 137 -7.83 0.05 0.21
CA TYR A 137 -7.15 0.72 1.32
C TYR A 137 -7.49 0.00 2.62
N VAL A 138 -6.49 -0.21 3.47
CA VAL A 138 -6.63 -1.01 4.69
C VAL A 138 -5.91 -0.30 5.84
N ASN A 139 -6.43 -0.43 7.05
CA ASN A 139 -5.72 -0.13 8.29
C ASN A 139 -5.96 -1.25 9.31
N GLU A 140 -5.52 -1.09 10.57
CA GLU A 140 -5.67 -2.11 11.60
C GLU A 140 -7.14 -2.43 11.98
N SER A 141 -8.10 -1.61 11.53
CA SER A 141 -9.54 -1.84 11.72
C SER A 141 -10.23 -2.48 10.51
N GLY A 142 -9.52 -2.74 9.41
CA GLY A 142 -10.06 -3.33 8.19
C GLY A 142 -10.01 -2.39 6.98
N VAL A 143 -10.94 -2.61 6.04
CA VAL A 143 -11.04 -1.78 4.82
C VAL A 143 -11.38 -0.33 5.20
N THR A 144 -10.64 0.60 4.63
CA THR A 144 -10.79 2.04 4.84
C THR A 144 -10.80 2.79 3.51
N THR A 145 -10.64 4.11 3.54
CA THR A 145 -10.50 4.98 2.38
C THR A 145 -9.07 5.49 2.25
N ALA A 146 -8.71 6.03 1.09
CA ALA A 146 -7.40 6.66 0.91
C ALA A 146 -7.17 7.73 2.00
N GLN A 147 -6.03 7.68 2.69
CA GLN A 147 -5.62 8.81 3.51
C GLN A 147 -5.34 9.97 2.54
N GLY A 148 -6.11 11.06 2.67
CA GLY A 148 -5.87 12.24 1.86
C GLY A 148 -4.46 12.78 2.10
N MET A 149 -3.78 13.20 1.03
CA MET A 149 -2.51 13.95 1.12
C MET A 149 -2.68 15.06 2.17
N GLY A 150 -1.96 14.96 3.28
CA GLY A 150 -2.16 15.87 4.41
C GLY A 150 -1.89 17.32 4.01
N GLY A 151 -2.91 18.17 4.09
CA GLY A 151 -2.72 19.62 4.22
C GLY A 151 -3.36 20.53 3.17
N MET A 152 -4.68 20.50 3.00
CA MET A 152 -5.45 21.74 2.85
C MET A 152 -6.83 21.55 3.49
N GLY A 153 -7.01 22.16 4.66
CA GLY A 153 -8.35 22.42 5.17
C GLY A 153 -9.09 23.32 4.17
N PHE A 154 -10.13 22.77 3.55
CA PHE A 154 -11.18 23.60 2.97
C PHE A 154 -12.17 23.93 4.10
N PRO A 155 -12.29 25.19 4.54
CA PRO A 155 -13.42 25.61 5.35
C PRO A 155 -14.62 25.81 4.41
N GLY A 156 -15.56 24.88 4.42
CA GLY A 156 -16.86 25.03 3.75
C GLY A 156 -17.58 23.70 3.68
N GLY A 157 -18.65 23.40 4.41
CA GLY A 157 -19.71 24.27 4.85
C GLY A 157 -20.98 23.87 4.11
N VAL A 158 -21.70 22.87 4.61
CA VAL A 158 -23.13 22.71 4.31
C VAL A 158 -23.83 22.21 5.58
N ARG A 159 -24.47 23.17 6.27
CA ARG A 159 -25.61 22.87 7.14
C ARG A 159 -26.72 22.35 6.25
N VAL A 160 -27.17 21.12 6.49
CA VAL A 160 -28.40 20.60 5.91
C VAL A 160 -29.57 21.30 6.62
N PRO A 161 -30.49 22.00 5.92
CA PRO A 161 -31.74 22.40 6.52
C PRO A 161 -32.72 21.21 6.42
N THR A 162 -33.22 20.78 7.56
CA THR A 162 -34.40 19.93 7.66
C THR A 162 -35.62 20.71 7.17
N ARG A 163 -36.35 20.13 6.23
CA ARG A 163 -37.80 20.30 6.08
C ARG A 163 -38.42 18.95 5.86
#